data_AF-A0A3P6TK30-F1
#
_entry.id   AF-A0A3P6TK30-F1
#
_cell.length_a   1.000
_cell.length_b   1.000
_cell.length_c   1.000
_cell.angle_alpha   90.00
_cell.angle_beta   90.00
_cell.angle_gamma   90.00
#
_symmetry.space_group_name_H-M   'P 1'
#
loop_
_entity.id
_entity.type
_entity.pdbx_description
1 polymer ?
#
loop_
_entity_poly.entity_id
_entity_poly.type
_entity_poly.pdbx_seq_one_letter_code
_entity_poly.pdbx_strand_id
1 'polypeptide(L)'
;MHTFLTEQELDYSIFVIEQTVNQTFNRGKLLNVGFIEAMKLYDWECILFHDVDLLPEDRRNLHLCPKRNPRHMAVAMDKYNYTLFYDGMFGTSSMFTIKQYLAVNGHSNRYWGWGGEDDDLYTRTYLAGYDVERYNKTIARYKMIKHKQDVQNPKNP
;
A
#
# COMPACT_ATOMS: atom_id res chain seq x y z
N MET A 1 1.01 -15.11 -1.31
CA MET A 1 0.73 -14.31 -0.09
C MET A 1 0.28 -15.14 1.10
N HIS A 2 -0.76 -15.98 1.00
CA HIS A 2 -1.27 -16.72 2.18
C HIS A 2 -0.20 -17.44 3.01
N THR A 3 0.59 -18.34 2.40
CA THR A 3 1.70 -19.03 3.08
C THR A 3 2.68 -18.05 3.75
N PHE A 4 2.95 -16.91 3.11
CA PHE A 4 3.86 -15.88 3.62
C PHE A 4 3.34 -15.16 4.86
N LEU A 5 2.03 -14.90 4.92
CA LEU A 5 1.39 -14.25 6.07
C LEU A 5 1.11 -15.23 7.20
N THR A 6 0.71 -16.47 6.88
CA THR A 6 0.45 -17.51 7.88
C THR A 6 1.72 -17.94 8.62
N GLU A 7 2.88 -18.02 7.94
CA GLU A 7 4.17 -18.28 8.59
C GLU A 7 4.62 -17.18 9.56
N GLN A 8 4.02 -15.98 9.48
CA GLN A 8 4.25 -14.89 10.42
C GLN A 8 3.25 -14.88 11.59
N GLU A 9 2.39 -15.91 11.66
CA GLU A 9 1.40 -16.09 12.73
C GLU A 9 0.44 -14.89 12.86
N LEU A 10 0.08 -14.29 11.74
CA LEU A 10 -0.81 -13.14 11.68
C LEU A 10 -2.29 -13.58 11.74
N ASP A 11 -3.09 -12.84 12.49
CA ASP A 11 -4.54 -12.77 12.28
C ASP A 11 -4.80 -11.80 11.13
N TYR A 12 -5.15 -12.33 9.96
CA TYR A 12 -5.33 -11.52 8.75
C TYR A 12 -6.50 -11.99 7.91
N SER A 13 -7.04 -11.05 7.13
CA SER A 13 -7.97 -11.32 6.03
C SER A 13 -7.53 -10.55 4.79
N ILE A 14 -7.77 -11.12 3.60
CA ILE A 14 -7.46 -10.48 2.32
C ILE A 14 -8.76 -9.95 1.74
N PHE A 15 -8.79 -8.64 1.47
CA PHE A 15 -9.91 -7.96 0.84
C PHE A 15 -9.49 -7.52 -0.57
N VAL A 16 -10.18 -8.06 -1.57
CA VAL A 16 -10.02 -7.63 -2.97
C VAL A 16 -11.17 -6.68 -3.29
N ILE A 17 -10.85 -5.41 -3.55
CA ILE A 17 -11.83 -4.37 -3.84
C ILE A 17 -11.89 -4.15 -5.35
N GLU A 18 -12.95 -4.66 -5.96
CA GLU A 18 -13.12 -4.61 -7.41
C GLU A 18 -13.88 -3.35 -7.83
N GLN A 19 -13.32 -2.62 -8.80
CA GLN A 19 -14.01 -1.49 -9.44
C GLN A 19 -14.90 -2.02 -10.55
N THR A 20 -16.10 -1.45 -10.68
CA THR A 20 -16.96 -1.71 -11.84
C THR A 20 -16.26 -1.39 -13.15
N VAL A 21 -16.50 -2.23 -14.16
CA VAL A 21 -15.91 -2.11 -15.50
C VAL A 21 -16.22 -0.78 -16.20
N ASN A 22 -15.43 -0.43 -17.22
CA ASN A 22 -15.60 0.75 -18.08
C ASN A 22 -15.55 2.10 -17.34
N GLN A 23 -14.77 2.20 -16.27
CA GLN A 23 -14.48 3.44 -15.57
C GLN A 23 -12.97 3.60 -15.44
N THR A 24 -12.49 4.85 -15.46
CA THR A 24 -11.10 5.15 -15.12
C THR A 24 -10.78 4.61 -13.73
N PHE A 25 -9.67 3.91 -13.58
CA PHE A 25 -9.30 3.30 -12.31
C PHE A 25 -9.00 4.36 -11.25
N ASN A 26 -9.51 4.16 -10.03
CA ASN A 26 -9.22 5.02 -8.90
C ASN A 26 -8.75 4.18 -7.71
N ARG A 27 -7.43 3.98 -7.66
CA ARG A 27 -6.77 3.17 -6.64
C ARG A 27 -7.07 3.68 -5.23
N GLY A 28 -6.79 4.96 -4.96
CA GLY A 28 -7.00 5.57 -3.64
C GLY A 28 -8.43 5.41 -3.13
N LYS A 29 -9.43 5.58 -4.00
CA LYS A 29 -10.83 5.40 -3.65
C LYS A 29 -11.18 3.94 -3.32
N LEU A 30 -10.67 2.98 -4.07
CA LEU A 30 -10.89 1.55 -3.78
C LEU A 30 -10.24 1.16 -2.45
N LEU A 31 -9.04 1.66 -2.15
CA LEU A 31 -8.37 1.43 -0.87
C LEU A 31 -9.17 2.02 0.31
N ASN A 32 -9.76 3.21 0.14
CA ASN A 32 -10.68 3.79 1.12
C ASN A 32 -11.96 2.95 1.31
N VAL A 33 -12.56 2.46 0.23
CA VAL A 33 -13.73 1.55 0.30
C VAL A 33 -13.35 0.28 1.05
N GLY A 34 -12.20 -0.33 0.71
CA GLY A 34 -11.72 -1.53 1.38
C GLY A 34 -11.50 -1.34 2.87
N PHE A 35 -10.91 -0.21 3.27
CA PHE A 35 -10.80 0.14 4.68
C PHE A 35 -12.17 0.18 5.37
N ILE A 36 -13.14 0.91 4.80
CA ILE A 36 -14.48 1.05 5.41
C ILE A 36 -15.20 -0.30 5.51
N GLU A 37 -15.17 -1.12 4.46
CA GLU A 37 -15.86 -2.42 4.47
C GLU A 37 -15.16 -3.43 5.38
N ALA A 38 -13.82 -3.46 5.43
CA ALA A 38 -13.07 -4.35 6.31
C ALA A 38 -13.37 -4.07 7.80
N MET A 39 -13.46 -2.78 8.18
CA MET A 39 -13.77 -2.38 9.56
C MET A 39 -15.19 -2.74 10.01
N LYS A 40 -16.11 -3.10 9.10
CA LYS A 40 -17.45 -3.59 9.48
C LYS A 40 -17.45 -5.06 9.88
N LEU A 41 -16.42 -5.81 9.49
CA LEU A 41 -16.37 -7.26 9.64
C LEU A 41 -15.58 -7.70 10.88
N TYR A 42 -14.59 -6.90 11.28
CA TYR A 42 -13.73 -7.21 12.41
C TYR A 42 -13.02 -5.96 12.94
N ASP A 43 -12.64 -5.97 14.21
CA ASP A 43 -11.92 -4.88 14.88
C ASP A 43 -10.41 -4.96 14.59
N TRP A 44 -10.03 -4.70 13.33
CA TRP A 44 -8.63 -4.72 12.90
C TRP A 44 -7.78 -3.66 13.62
N GLU A 45 -6.53 -3.99 13.96
CA GLU A 45 -5.58 -3.02 14.57
C GLU A 45 -4.80 -2.21 13.51
N CYS A 46 -4.54 -2.83 12.36
CA CYS A 46 -3.85 -2.20 11.25
C CYS A 46 -4.37 -2.69 9.90
N ILE A 47 -4.04 -1.92 8.88
CA ILE A 47 -4.36 -2.21 7.50
C ILE A 47 -3.09 -2.13 6.64
N LEU A 48 -2.96 -3.07 5.72
CA LEU A 48 -1.93 -3.09 4.69
C LEU A 48 -2.61 -2.89 3.33
N PHE A 49 -2.26 -1.81 2.65
CA PHE A 49 -2.63 -1.60 1.25
C PHE A 49 -1.56 -2.23 0.37
N HIS A 50 -1.97 -2.96 -0.66
CA HIS A 50 -1.06 -3.81 -1.41
C HIS A 50 -1.50 -3.92 -2.87
N ASP A 51 -0.60 -3.61 -3.80
CA ASP A 51 -0.82 -3.83 -5.23
C ASP A 51 -0.82 -5.32 -5.55
N VAL A 52 -1.77 -5.78 -6.38
CA VAL A 52 -2.00 -7.22 -6.63
C VAL A 52 -0.83 -7.91 -7.35
N ASP A 53 -0.01 -7.16 -8.05
CA ASP A 53 1.06 -7.64 -8.91
C ASP A 53 2.42 -7.69 -8.21
N LEU A 54 2.48 -7.59 -6.88
CA LEU A 54 3.73 -7.56 -6.13
C LEU A 54 3.81 -8.65 -5.07
N LEU A 55 5.01 -9.20 -4.89
CA LEU A 55 5.25 -10.25 -3.90
C LEU A 55 6.55 -9.97 -3.15
N PRO A 56 6.57 -10.05 -1.81
CA PRO A 56 7.79 -9.93 -1.02
C PRO A 56 8.71 -11.12 -1.28
N GLU A 57 10.02 -10.86 -1.41
CA GLU A 57 11.03 -11.89 -1.67
C GLU A 57 11.68 -12.45 -0.39
N ASP A 58 11.61 -11.72 0.73
CA ASP A 58 12.31 -12.06 1.98
C ASP A 58 11.32 -12.22 3.14
N ARG A 59 11.41 -13.36 3.84
CA ARG A 59 10.54 -13.70 5.00
C ARG A 59 10.74 -12.78 6.19
N ARG A 60 11.86 -12.04 6.25
CA ARG A 60 12.13 -11.05 7.29
C ARG A 60 11.37 -9.73 7.09
N ASN A 61 10.69 -9.56 5.96
CA ASN A 61 9.81 -8.42 5.72
C ASN A 61 8.48 -8.60 6.46
N LEU A 62 8.50 -8.39 7.78
CA LEU A 62 7.38 -8.72 8.65
C LEU A 62 6.21 -7.75 8.45
N HIS A 63 5.02 -8.30 8.21
CA HIS A 63 3.76 -7.58 8.00
C HIS A 63 3.04 -7.33 9.34
N LEU A 64 3.82 -6.99 10.37
CA LEU A 64 3.34 -6.68 11.71
C LEU A 64 2.96 -5.21 11.80
N CYS A 65 1.83 -4.91 12.44
CA CYS A 65 1.32 -3.56 12.62
C CYS A 65 2.44 -2.58 13.06
N PRO A 66 2.51 -1.40 12.43
CA PRO A 66 3.50 -0.41 12.81
C PRO A 66 3.24 0.13 14.22
N LYS A 67 4.29 0.47 14.96
CA LYS A 67 4.15 0.97 16.34
C LYS A 67 4.11 2.49 16.42
N ARG A 68 4.99 3.18 15.68
CA ARG A 68 5.15 4.63 15.77
C ARG A 68 4.73 5.34 14.49
N ASN A 69 5.29 4.93 13.36
CA ASN A 69 5.04 5.56 12.07
C ASN A 69 4.45 4.57 11.05
N PRO A 70 3.63 5.03 10.08
CA PRO A 70 3.24 4.21 8.94
C PRO A 70 4.47 3.61 8.25
N ARG A 71 4.33 2.40 7.72
CA ARG A 71 5.44 1.65 7.13
C ARG A 71 5.27 1.50 5.63
N HIS A 72 6.32 1.83 4.87
CA HIS A 72 6.45 1.45 3.46
C HIS A 72 7.13 0.09 3.36
N MET A 73 6.40 -0.87 2.79
CA MET A 73 6.84 -2.26 2.72
C MET A 73 7.68 -2.54 1.47
N ALA A 74 7.32 -1.96 0.32
CA ALA A 74 7.92 -2.24 -0.99
C ALA A 74 9.08 -1.30 -1.36
N VAL A 75 10.13 -1.29 -0.53
CA VAL A 75 11.26 -0.36 -0.66
C VAL A 75 12.15 -0.67 -1.87
N ALA A 76 12.41 -1.95 -2.16
CA ALA A 76 13.35 -2.38 -3.18
C ALA A 76 12.68 -3.34 -4.18
N MET A 77 12.15 -2.80 -5.27
CA MET A 77 11.51 -3.61 -6.31
C MET A 77 12.46 -4.00 -7.44
N ASP A 78 12.27 -5.19 -8.01
CA ASP A 78 13.02 -5.68 -9.16
C ASP A 78 12.95 -4.73 -10.38
N LYS A 79 11.77 -4.14 -10.63
CA LYS A 79 11.57 -3.14 -11.70
C LYS A 79 12.43 -1.88 -11.56
N TYR A 80 12.91 -1.59 -10.35
CA TYR A 80 13.78 -0.47 -10.01
C TYR A 80 15.17 -0.94 -9.55
N ASN A 81 15.63 -2.09 -10.05
CA ASN A 81 16.93 -2.68 -9.72
C ASN A 81 17.19 -2.82 -8.20
N TYR A 82 16.14 -3.12 -7.43
CA TYR A 82 16.19 -3.24 -5.97
C TYR A 82 16.69 -1.98 -5.25
N THR A 83 16.38 -0.81 -5.82
CA THR A 83 16.61 0.50 -5.22
C THR A 83 15.30 1.22 -4.97
N LEU A 84 15.27 2.05 -3.93
CA LEU A 84 14.16 2.97 -3.70
C LEU A 84 14.15 3.99 -4.84
N PHE A 85 13.02 4.11 -5.54
CA PHE A 85 12.94 4.91 -6.76
C PHE A 85 13.09 6.41 -6.48
N TYR A 86 12.51 6.91 -5.39
CA TYR A 86 12.70 8.25 -4.84
C TYR A 86 12.29 8.29 -3.35
N ASP A 87 12.79 9.26 -2.59
CA ASP A 87 12.63 9.31 -1.13
C ASP A 87 11.17 9.41 -0.67
N GLY A 88 10.35 10.12 -1.45
CA GLY A 88 8.91 10.29 -1.23
C GLY A 88 8.05 9.07 -1.54
N MET A 89 8.64 7.99 -2.06
CA MET A 89 7.88 6.84 -2.52
C MET A 89 7.20 6.11 -1.35
N PHE A 90 5.88 6.05 -1.41
CA PHE A 90 5.04 5.43 -0.38
C PHE A 90 3.91 4.57 -0.92
N GLY A 91 3.88 4.43 -2.24
CA GLY A 91 2.91 3.61 -2.93
C GLY A 91 3.19 2.13 -2.82
N THR A 92 2.49 1.37 -3.67
CA THR A 92 2.75 -0.05 -3.89
C THR A 92 2.36 -0.97 -2.73
N SER A 93 2.99 -0.81 -1.57
CA SER A 93 2.65 -1.56 -0.37
C SER A 93 2.95 -0.72 0.87
N SER A 94 1.91 -0.27 1.57
CA SER A 94 2.00 0.62 2.73
C SER A 94 1.06 0.18 3.84
N MET A 95 1.53 0.33 5.08
CA MET A 95 0.84 -0.18 6.26
C MET A 95 0.64 0.91 7.30
N PHE A 96 -0.55 0.93 7.89
CA PHE A 96 -0.98 1.91 8.89
C PHE A 96 -1.69 1.19 10.04
N THR A 97 -1.55 1.67 11.26
CA THR A 97 -2.58 1.42 12.28
C THR A 97 -3.87 2.13 11.87
N ILE A 98 -5.03 1.64 12.32
CA ILE A 98 -6.32 2.28 12.03
C ILE A 98 -6.31 3.75 12.46
N LYS A 99 -5.73 4.05 13.64
CA LYS A 99 -5.59 5.42 14.14
C LYS A 99 -4.75 6.31 13.21
N GLN A 100 -3.61 5.82 12.72
CA GLN A 100 -2.77 6.58 11.79
C GLN A 100 -3.50 6.84 10.46
N TYR A 101 -4.19 5.84 9.93
CA TYR A 101 -4.92 5.97 8.67
C TYR A 101 -6.07 6.99 8.75
N LEU A 102 -6.80 6.99 9.87
CA LEU A 102 -7.82 8.00 10.16
C LEU A 102 -7.21 9.39 10.37
N ALA A 103 -6.08 9.50 11.06
CA ALA A 103 -5.40 10.77 11.31
C ALA A 103 -4.93 11.45 10.01
N VAL A 104 -4.51 10.67 9.01
CA VAL A 104 -4.19 11.21 7.69
C VAL A 104 -5.43 11.44 6.83
N ASN A 105 -6.64 11.05 7.29
CA ASN A 105 -7.91 11.07 6.56
C ASN A 105 -7.91 10.21 5.26
N GLY A 106 -7.27 9.04 5.35
CA GLY A 106 -7.17 8.07 4.26
C GLY A 106 -6.52 8.57 2.96
N HIS A 107 -6.63 7.79 1.89
CA HIS A 107 -6.15 8.19 0.56
C HIS A 107 -7.03 9.30 -0.04
N SER A 108 -6.51 10.05 -1.01
CA SER A 108 -7.33 10.97 -1.81
C SER A 108 -8.24 10.21 -2.79
N ASN A 109 -9.50 10.63 -2.89
CA ASN A 109 -10.46 10.11 -3.85
C ASN A 109 -10.41 10.83 -5.21
N ARG A 110 -9.50 11.79 -5.39
CA ARG A 110 -9.48 12.71 -6.54
C ARG A 110 -8.61 12.24 -7.71
N TYR A 111 -7.78 11.22 -7.50
CA TYR A 111 -6.87 10.69 -8.51
C TYR A 111 -7.59 9.63 -9.36
N TRP A 112 -7.98 10.01 -10.57
CA TRP A 112 -8.64 9.15 -11.55
C TRP A 112 -7.68 8.88 -12.70
N GLY A 113 -6.99 7.73 -12.64
CA GLY A 113 -5.95 7.36 -13.57
C GLY A 113 -4.64 7.06 -12.85
N TRP A 114 -3.52 7.27 -13.53
CA TRP A 114 -2.21 6.83 -13.07
C TRP A 114 -1.41 7.95 -12.36
N GLY A 115 -1.00 7.66 -11.12
CA GLY A 115 0.02 8.39 -10.38
C GLY A 115 -0.49 9.55 -9.50
N GLY A 116 0.33 9.94 -8.54
CA GLY A 116 0.14 11.09 -7.65
C GLY A 116 -0.65 10.80 -6.36
N GLU A 117 -1.44 9.74 -6.30
CA GLU A 117 -2.23 9.41 -5.11
C GLU A 117 -1.37 8.93 -3.93
N ASP A 118 -0.29 8.20 -4.23
CA ASP A 118 0.66 7.72 -3.24
C ASP A 118 1.55 8.85 -2.69
N ASP A 119 1.86 9.83 -3.54
CA ASP A 119 2.63 11.03 -3.17
C ASP A 119 1.79 11.99 -2.31
N ASP A 120 0.49 12.11 -2.60
CA ASP A 120 -0.48 12.81 -1.73
C ASP A 120 -0.54 12.15 -0.36
N LEU A 121 -0.66 10.81 -0.31
CA LEU A 121 -0.68 10.08 0.95
C LEU A 121 0.62 10.24 1.74
N TYR A 122 1.78 10.18 1.07
CA TYR A 122 3.07 10.47 1.69
C TYR A 122 3.06 11.86 2.32
N THR A 123 2.70 12.89 1.54
CA THR A 123 2.66 14.28 2.02
C THR A 123 1.74 14.43 3.23
N ARG A 124 0.54 13.86 3.17
CA ARG A 124 -0.44 13.90 4.27
C ARG A 124 0.03 13.16 5.52
N THR A 125 0.83 12.11 5.35
CA THR A 125 1.47 11.40 6.46
C THR A 125 2.41 12.31 7.23
N TYR A 126 3.27 13.07 6.53
CA TYR A 126 4.14 14.07 7.18
C TYR A 126 3.36 15.23 7.78
N LEU A 127 2.33 15.74 7.10
CA LEU A 127 1.50 16.82 7.63
C LEU A 127 0.72 16.42 8.88
N ALA A 128 0.40 15.13 9.05
CA ALA A 128 -0.22 14.58 10.25
C ALA A 128 0.80 14.33 11.40
N GLY A 129 2.08 14.68 11.19
CA GLY A 129 3.13 14.55 12.20
C GLY A 129 3.78 13.16 12.30
N TYR A 130 3.57 12.31 11.30
CA TYR A 130 4.24 11.01 11.20
C TYR A 130 5.46 11.08 10.29
N ASP A 131 6.40 10.16 10.47
CA ASP A 131 7.43 9.85 9.48
C ASP A 131 7.01 8.60 8.67
N VAL A 132 7.89 8.10 7.80
CA VAL A 132 7.70 6.83 7.10
C VAL A 132 8.78 5.84 7.53
N GLU A 133 8.36 4.74 8.16
CA GLU A 133 9.24 3.63 8.52
C GLU A 133 9.48 2.71 7.32
N ARG A 134 10.72 2.23 7.16
CA ARG A 134 11.13 1.31 6.11
C ARG A 134 12.05 0.24 6.70
N TYR A 135 11.86 -1.01 6.30
CA TYR A 135 12.89 -2.03 6.50
C TYR A 135 14.10 -1.74 5.61
N ASN A 136 15.24 -2.34 5.95
CA ASN A 136 16.43 -2.28 5.10
C ASN A 136 16.09 -2.78 3.70
N LYS A 137 16.64 -2.14 2.65
CA LYS A 137 16.47 -2.55 1.24
C LYS A 137 16.85 -4.00 0.96
N THR A 138 17.71 -4.61 1.77
CA THR A 138 18.06 -6.03 1.66
C THR A 138 16.96 -6.97 2.12
N ILE A 139 16.01 -6.48 2.93
CA ILE A 139 14.86 -7.21 3.47
C ILE A 139 13.57 -6.81 2.73
N ALA A 140 13.35 -5.52 2.50
CA ALA A 140 12.14 -4.99 1.84
C ALA A 140 12.16 -5.16 0.31
N ARG A 141 12.58 -6.34 -0.16
CA ARG A 141 12.63 -6.70 -1.56
C ARG A 141 11.30 -7.21 -2.06
N TYR A 142 10.89 -6.74 -3.24
CA TYR A 142 9.67 -7.16 -3.90
C TYR A 142 9.91 -7.49 -5.37
N LYS A 143 9.14 -8.45 -5.86
CA LYS A 143 9.11 -8.83 -7.27
C LYS A 143 7.77 -8.43 -7.87
N MET A 144 7.82 -7.74 -9.01
CA MET A 144 6.63 -7.37 -9.77
C MET A 144 6.28 -8.48 -10.78
N ILE A 145 5.02 -8.88 -10.81
CA ILE A 145 4.43 -9.71 -11.85
C ILE A 145 4.29 -8.83 -13.08
N LYS A 146 4.97 -9.21 -14.16
CA LYS A 146 5.03 -8.38 -15.37
C LYS A 146 3.65 -8.29 -16.04
N HIS A 147 3.21 -7.06 -16.29
CA HIS A 147 2.03 -6.76 -17.09
C HIS A 147 2.26 -5.51 -17.95
N LYS A 148 1.36 -5.25 -18.91
CA LYS A 148 1.37 -4.01 -19.70
C LYS A 148 0.61 -2.93 -18.96
N GLN A 149 1.02 -1.68 -19.12
CA GLN A 149 0.26 -0.55 -18.61
C GLN A 149 -1.10 -0.49 -19.32
N ASP A 150 -2.15 -0.22 -18.55
CA ASP A 150 -3.50 -0.04 -19.11
C ASP A 150 -3.62 1.34 -19.77
N VAL A 151 -3.97 1.34 -21.05
CA VAL A 151 -4.13 2.54 -21.88
C VAL A 151 -5.35 3.38 -21.48
N GLN A 152 -6.29 2.82 -20.71
CA GLN A 152 -7.50 3.53 -20.26
C GLN A 152 -7.26 4.44 -19.04
N ASN A 153 -6.06 4.38 -18.44
CA ASN A 153 -5.72 5.16 -17.25
C ASN A 153 -4.74 6.29 -17.63
N PRO A 154 -5.26 7.50 -17.94
CA PRO A 154 -4.41 8.64 -18.24
C PRO A 154 -3.57 9.03 -17.03
N LYS A 155 -2.42 9.66 -17.25
CA LYS A 155 -1.60 10.21 -16.16
C LYS A 155 -2.37 11.36 -15.49
N ASN A 156 -2.46 11.36 -14.17
CA ASN A 156 -3.05 12.47 -13.44
C ASN A 156 -2.19 13.75 -13.64
N PRO A 157 -2.83 14.94 -13.67
CA PRO A 157 -2.14 16.22 -13.81
C PRO A 157 -1.23 16.55 -12.64
#